data_AF-A0A9P1H6F1-F1
#
_entry.id   AF-A0A9P1H6F1-F1
#
_cell.length_a   1.000
_cell.length_b   1.000
_cell.length_c   1.000
_cell.angle_alpha   90.00
_cell.angle_beta   90.00
_cell.angle_gamma   90.00
#
_symmetry.space_group_name_H-M   'P 1'
#
loop_
_entity.id
_entity.type
_entity.pdbx_description
1 polymer ?
#
loop_
_entity_poly.entity_id
_entity_poly.type
_entity_poly.pdbx_seq_one_letter_code
_entity_poly.pdbx_strand_id
1 'polypeptide(L)'
;MSYVHTGAPVEFNGTDPWLGGDSAVENVNQWYQAGDQAFILVSAFLVLFMVPGIAFLYSGLARRKSALSMLWVTMMSFSVVVFQWYFWGYSLAFSLESNNPFIGDLTHIGLRKLLAAPSQGSPSSPPSSTPSTR
;
A
#
# COMPACT_ATOMS: atom_id res chain seq x y z
N MET A 1 -2.99 28.71 -13.72
CA MET A 1 -3.05 27.63 -14.73
C MET A 1 -3.83 26.49 -14.08
N SER A 2 -5.04 26.19 -14.53
CA SER A 2 -5.87 25.13 -13.93
C SER A 2 -5.52 23.79 -14.57
N TYR A 3 -4.99 22.87 -13.77
CA TYR A 3 -4.71 21.49 -14.16
C TYR A 3 -6.03 20.70 -14.16
N VAL A 4 -6.85 20.89 -15.21
CA VAL A 4 -8.06 20.09 -15.39
C VAL A 4 -7.66 18.82 -16.13
N HIS A 5 -7.46 17.73 -15.39
CA HIS A 5 -7.26 16.41 -15.95
C HIS A 5 -8.63 15.73 -16.08
N THR A 6 -9.25 15.87 -17.25
CA THR A 6 -10.45 15.12 -17.63
C THR A 6 -10.14 14.33 -18.90
N GLY A 7 -9.83 13.05 -18.74
CA GLY A 7 -9.48 12.11 -19.80
C GLY A 7 -9.32 10.68 -19.26
N ALA A 8 -9.23 9.68 -20.15
CA ALA A 8 -8.90 8.31 -19.75
C ALA A 8 -7.47 8.25 -19.16
N PRO A 9 -7.17 7.34 -18.21
CA PRO A 9 -5.82 7.19 -17.65
C PRO A 9 -4.80 6.94 -18.77
N VAL A 10 -3.68 7.64 -18.72
CA VAL A 10 -2.58 7.47 -19.68
C VAL A 10 -1.67 6.33 -19.24
N GLU A 11 -1.10 5.58 -20.18
CA GLU A 11 -0.15 4.50 -19.88
C GLU A 11 1.10 5.04 -19.17
N PHE A 12 1.66 4.26 -18.26
CA PHE A 12 2.83 4.67 -17.47
C PHE A 12 4.07 4.73 -18.36
N ASN A 13 4.71 5.90 -18.44
CA ASN A 13 5.80 6.19 -19.39
C ASN A 13 7.21 5.83 -18.86
N GLY A 14 7.32 5.11 -17.72
CA GLY A 14 8.62 4.72 -17.17
C GLY A 14 9.46 5.87 -16.61
N THR A 15 8.87 7.04 -16.34
CA THR A 15 9.54 8.16 -15.68
C THR A 15 9.81 7.77 -14.21
N ASP A 16 11.08 7.43 -13.93
CA ASP A 16 11.64 7.00 -12.65
C ASP A 16 11.18 5.62 -12.10
N PRO A 17 12.02 4.57 -12.24
CA PRO A 17 11.75 3.22 -11.71
C PRO A 17 11.51 3.18 -10.20
N TRP A 18 12.00 4.19 -9.47
CA TRP A 18 12.06 4.19 -8.01
C TRP A 18 10.90 4.94 -7.34
N LEU A 19 10.34 5.94 -8.01
CA LEU A 19 9.34 6.86 -7.44
C LEU A 19 8.06 6.92 -8.28
N GLY A 20 8.13 6.50 -9.54
CA GLY A 20 7.06 6.66 -10.52
C GLY A 20 6.86 8.10 -10.98
N GLY A 21 7.88 8.95 -10.87
CA GLY A 21 7.88 10.36 -11.30
C GLY A 21 8.06 11.36 -10.16
N ASP A 22 8.49 12.58 -10.49
CA ASP A 22 8.62 13.70 -9.54
C ASP A 22 7.28 14.46 -9.40
N SER A 23 6.69 14.43 -8.21
CA SER A 23 5.43 15.12 -7.91
C SER A 23 5.50 16.66 -7.99
N ALA A 24 6.70 17.25 -8.00
CA ALA A 24 6.87 18.69 -8.17
C ALA A 24 6.78 19.15 -9.63
N VAL A 25 6.93 18.23 -10.59
CA VAL A 25 7.03 18.53 -12.03
C VAL A 25 5.96 17.79 -12.84
N GLU A 26 5.58 16.58 -12.42
CA GLU A 26 4.64 15.70 -13.12
C GLU A 26 3.40 15.38 -12.27
N ASN A 27 2.23 15.29 -12.93
CA ASN A 27 1.02 14.85 -12.26
C ASN A 27 0.98 13.32 -12.17
N VAL A 28 1.34 12.79 -11.00
CA VAL A 28 1.39 11.34 -10.77
C VAL A 28 0.04 10.64 -10.74
N ASN A 29 -1.06 11.38 -10.71
CA ASN A 29 -2.41 10.81 -10.70
C ASN A 29 -2.94 10.48 -12.10
N GLN A 30 -2.25 10.93 -13.15
CA GLN A 30 -2.71 10.72 -14.54
C GLN A 30 -2.71 9.24 -14.98
N TRP A 31 -1.93 8.39 -14.29
CA TRP A 31 -1.82 6.96 -14.59
C TRP A 31 -2.86 6.10 -13.88
N TYR A 32 -3.67 6.68 -12.98
CA TYR A 32 -4.62 5.96 -12.16
C TYR A 32 -6.04 6.48 -12.36
N GLN A 33 -7.02 5.58 -12.41
CA GLN A 33 -8.43 5.96 -12.38
C GLN A 33 -8.84 6.38 -10.97
N ALA A 34 -9.36 7.59 -10.84
CA ALA A 34 -9.84 8.12 -9.56
C ALA A 34 -10.94 7.24 -8.92
N GLY A 35 -11.77 6.59 -9.74
CA GLY A 35 -12.80 5.64 -9.28
C GLY A 35 -12.19 4.40 -8.60
N ASP A 36 -11.15 3.82 -9.20
CA ASP A 36 -10.47 2.64 -8.64
C ASP A 36 -9.69 3.00 -7.37
N GLN A 37 -9.03 4.17 -7.36
CA GLN A 37 -8.38 4.70 -6.16
C GLN A 37 -9.37 4.88 -5.02
N ALA A 38 -10.51 5.52 -5.28
CA ALA A 38 -11.56 5.71 -4.29
C ALA A 38 -12.10 4.35 -3.78
N PHE A 39 -12.33 3.39 -4.67
CA PHE A 39 -12.81 2.06 -4.30
C PHE A 39 -11.80 1.30 -3.43
N ILE A 40 -10.51 1.35 -3.75
CA ILE A 40 -9.45 0.73 -2.96
C ILE A 40 -9.34 1.39 -1.58
N LEU A 41 -9.44 2.72 -1.50
CA LEU A 41 -9.44 3.45 -0.22
C LEU A 41 -10.63 3.07 0.67
N VAL A 42 -11.83 3.00 0.09
CA VAL A 42 -13.03 2.53 0.80
C VAL A 42 -12.86 1.08 1.27
N SER A 43 -12.32 0.21 0.41
CA SER A 43 -12.07 -1.19 0.76
C SER A 43 -11.05 -1.33 1.90
N ALA A 44 -9.97 -0.53 1.88
CA ALA A 44 -8.98 -0.52 2.96
C ALA A 44 -9.60 -0.08 4.30
N PHE A 45 -10.51 0.90 4.28
CA PHE A 45 -11.23 1.32 5.47
C PHE A 45 -12.15 0.23 6.02
N LEU A 46 -12.87 -0.49 5.15
CA LEU A 46 -13.73 -1.61 5.55
C LEU A 46 -12.91 -2.75 6.20
N VAL A 47 -11.73 -3.05 5.66
CA VAL A 47 -10.81 -4.05 6.24
C VAL A 47 -10.29 -3.58 7.60
N LEU A 48 -9.94 -2.31 7.74
CA LEU A 48 -9.51 -1.74 9.02
C LEU A 48 -10.58 -1.89 10.11
N PHE A 49 -11.86 -1.82 9.74
CA PHE A 49 -12.98 -1.99 10.67
C PHE A 49 -13.22 -3.44 11.12
N MET A 50 -12.71 -4.45 10.39
CA MET A 50 -12.85 -5.85 10.79
C MET A 50 -12.09 -6.20 12.08
N VAL A 51 -10.88 -5.66 12.25
CA VAL A 51 -10.03 -5.95 13.43
C VAL A 51 -10.71 -5.57 14.76
N PRO A 52 -11.24 -4.34 14.93
CA PRO A 52 -12.02 -4.02 16.12
C PRO A 52 -13.38 -4.73 16.15
N GLY A 53 -14.02 -4.99 15.00
CA GLY A 53 -15.30 -5.70 14.93
C GLY A 53 -15.23 -7.12 15.48
N ILE A 54 -14.18 -7.86 15.10
CA ILE A 54 -13.90 -9.21 15.60
C ILE A 54 -13.56 -9.18 17.10
N ALA A 55 -12.79 -8.19 17.55
CA ALA A 55 -12.50 -8.03 18.97
C ALA A 55 -13.74 -7.72 19.81
N PHE A 56 -14.67 -6.90 19.30
CA PHE A 56 -15.96 -6.67 19.94
C PHE A 56 -16.77 -7.96 20.04
N LEU A 57 -16.83 -8.75 18.96
CA LEU A 57 -17.51 -10.05 18.95
C LEU A 57 -16.92 -11.01 20.00
N TYR A 58 -15.59 -11.15 20.07
CA TYR A 58 -14.93 -12.00 21.06
C TYR A 58 -15.08 -11.48 22.49
N SER A 59 -15.08 -10.15 22.69
CA SER A 59 -15.31 -9.54 24.00
C SER A 59 -16.75 -9.73 24.51
N GLY A 60 -17.73 -9.79 23.60
CA GLY A 60 -19.16 -9.97 23.92
C GLY A 60 -19.55 -11.42 24.21
N LEU A 61 -18.86 -12.39 23.59
CA LEU A 61 -19.01 -13.82 23.90
C LEU A 61 -18.28 -14.20 25.21
N ALA A 62 -17.29 -13.42 25.62
CA ALA A 62 -16.55 -13.63 26.86
C ALA A 62 -17.38 -13.20 28.10
N ARG A 63 -17.30 -13.98 29.19
CA ARG A 63 -17.98 -13.68 30.46
C ARG A 63 -17.65 -12.25 30.92
N ARG A 64 -18.71 -11.47 31.22
CA ARG A 64 -18.83 -10.01 31.50
C ARG A 64 -17.67 -9.29 32.23
N LYS A 65 -16.79 -10.02 32.92
CA LYS A 65 -15.69 -9.48 33.72
C LYS A 65 -14.41 -9.18 32.90
N SER A 66 -14.23 -9.76 31.71
CA SER A 66 -13.01 -9.61 30.91
C SER A 66 -13.18 -8.80 29.61
N ALA A 67 -14.38 -8.31 29.32
CA ALA A 67 -14.68 -7.61 28.05
C ALA A 67 -13.85 -6.33 27.87
N LEU A 68 -13.71 -5.53 28.93
CA LEU A 68 -12.94 -4.27 28.89
C LEU A 68 -11.44 -4.52 28.62
N SER A 69 -10.89 -5.60 29.18
CA SER A 69 -9.48 -5.96 28.97
C SER A 69 -9.20 -6.42 27.54
N MET A 70 -10.14 -7.12 26.89
CA MET A 70 -9.99 -7.56 25.50
C MET A 70 -9.99 -6.40 24.50
N LEU A 71 -10.80 -5.36 24.75
CA LEU A 71 -10.81 -4.16 23.91
C LEU A 71 -9.48 -3.42 23.96
N TRP A 72 -8.89 -3.28 25.16
CA TRP A 72 -7.61 -2.61 25.34
C TRP A 72 -6.44 -3.37 24.68
N VAL A 73 -6.43 -4.70 24.82
CA VAL A 73 -5.44 -5.57 24.16
C VAL A 73 -5.55 -5.48 22.64
N THR A 74 -6.77 -5.42 22.09
CA THR A 74 -6.97 -5.28 20.64
C THR A 74 -6.45 -3.93 20.13
N MET A 75 -6.73 -2.83 20.83
CA MET A 75 -6.20 -1.51 20.47
C MET A 75 -4.67 -1.47 20.49
N MET A 76 -4.04 -2.09 21.51
CA MET A 76 -2.58 -2.21 21.59
C MET A 76 -2.00 -3.09 20.47
N SER A 77 -2.61 -4.25 20.22
CA SER A 77 -2.20 -5.15 19.14
C SER A 77 -2.28 -4.46 17.78
N PHE A 78 -3.38 -3.77 17.50
CA PHE A 78 -3.55 -3.00 16.27
C PHE A 78 -2.46 -1.94 16.09
N SER A 79 -2.11 -1.20 17.15
CA SER A 79 -1.03 -0.22 17.11
C SER A 79 0.32 -0.86 16.75
N VAL A 80 0.67 -1.98 17.40
CA VAL A 80 1.93 -2.69 17.14
C VAL A 80 2.00 -3.23 15.71
N VAL A 81 0.89 -3.77 15.19
CA VAL A 81 0.82 -4.27 13.80
C VAL A 81 1.01 -3.14 12.79
N VAL A 82 0.37 -1.98 13.00
CA VAL A 82 0.56 -0.81 12.12
C VAL A 82 2.01 -0.32 12.15
N PHE A 83 2.64 -0.27 13.31
CA PHE A 83 4.06 0.08 13.43
C PHE A 83 4.96 -0.93 12.73
N GLN A 84 4.78 -2.23 12.98
CA GLN A 84 5.54 -3.28 12.31
C GLN A 84 5.40 -3.19 10.78
N TRP A 85 4.18 -2.91 10.30
CA TRP A 85 3.90 -2.76 8.88
C TRP A 85 4.64 -1.57 8.27
N TYR A 86 4.65 -0.45 8.99
CA TYR A 86 5.35 0.77 8.60
C TYR A 86 6.87 0.62 8.54
N PHE A 87 7.48 -0.03 9.53
CA PHE A 87 8.94 -0.15 9.61
C PHE A 87 9.50 -1.03 8.49
N TRP A 88 9.02 -2.27 8.38
CA TRP A 88 9.55 -3.23 7.40
C TRP A 88 8.50 -4.13 6.75
N GLY A 89 7.28 -4.21 7.30
CA GLY A 89 6.29 -5.19 6.83
C GLY A 89 5.91 -4.99 5.38
N TYR A 90 5.73 -3.73 4.96
CA TYR A 90 5.50 -3.41 3.55
C TYR A 90 6.68 -3.81 2.67
N SER A 91 7.90 -3.47 3.07
CA SER A 91 9.12 -3.73 2.28
C SER A 91 9.34 -5.22 2.05
N LEU A 92 9.15 -6.04 3.08
CA LEU A 92 9.34 -7.49 3.01
C LEU A 92 8.28 -8.20 2.15
N ALA A 93 7.05 -7.67 2.09
CA ALA A 93 5.95 -8.26 1.34
C ALA A 93 5.88 -7.79 -0.12
N PHE A 94 6.25 -6.53 -0.39
CA PHE A 94 6.02 -5.87 -1.67
C PHE A 94 7.29 -5.27 -2.30
N SER A 95 8.49 -5.76 -1.96
CA SER A 95 9.71 -5.25 -2.61
C SER A 95 9.72 -5.53 -4.11
N LEU A 96 10.06 -4.51 -4.90
CA LEU A 96 10.12 -4.58 -6.35
C LEU A 96 11.45 -5.15 -6.89
N GLU A 97 12.48 -5.22 -6.03
CA GLU A 97 13.88 -5.50 -6.40
C GLU A 97 14.36 -6.90 -5.98
N SER A 98 13.57 -7.65 -5.20
CA SER A 98 14.06 -8.91 -4.65
C SER A 98 14.18 -9.99 -5.72
N ASN A 99 15.39 -10.51 -5.86
CA ASN A 99 15.72 -11.65 -6.70
C ASN A 99 15.26 -13.00 -6.09
N ASN A 100 14.69 -13.00 -4.87
CA ASN A 100 14.27 -14.19 -4.14
C ASN A 100 12.73 -14.34 -4.08
N PRO A 101 12.16 -15.49 -4.49
CA PRO A 101 10.71 -15.74 -4.46
C PRO A 101 10.04 -15.73 -3.07
N PHE A 102 10.83 -15.82 -1.99
CA PHE A 102 10.34 -16.06 -0.64
C PHE A 102 10.40 -14.83 0.27
N ILE A 103 11.27 -13.86 0.00
CA ILE A 103 11.49 -12.72 0.89
C ILE A 103 11.85 -11.47 0.08
N GLY A 104 11.21 -10.35 0.42
CA GLY A 104 11.51 -9.07 -0.19
C GLY A 104 12.77 -8.40 0.37
N ASP A 105 13.19 -7.31 -0.27
CA ASP A 105 14.29 -6.46 0.17
C ASP A 105 13.89 -5.42 1.20
N LEU A 106 14.88 -4.89 1.92
CA LEU A 106 14.76 -3.80 2.90
C LEU A 106 14.86 -2.39 2.27
N THR A 107 14.71 -2.28 0.95
CA THR A 107 14.87 -1.03 0.18
C THR A 107 13.76 0.00 0.46
N HIS A 108 12.58 -0.46 0.90
CA HIS A 108 11.41 0.37 1.22
C HIS A 108 11.13 0.44 2.73
N ILE A 109 12.16 0.35 3.58
CA ILE A 109 12.01 0.59 5.03
C ILE A 109 11.37 1.97 5.27
N GLY A 110 10.39 2.04 6.16
CA GLY A 110 9.74 3.29 6.57
C GLY A 110 8.95 3.97 5.46
N LEU A 111 8.45 3.21 4.49
CA LEU A 111 7.77 3.70 3.27
C LEU A 111 8.62 4.64 2.41
N ARG A 112 9.96 4.53 2.50
CA ARG A 112 10.85 5.33 1.68
C ARG A 112 10.70 4.95 0.20
N LYS A 113 10.51 5.96 -0.67
CA LYS A 113 10.33 5.81 -2.12
C LYS A 113 9.05 5.05 -2.53
N LEU A 114 7.95 5.22 -1.81
CA LEU A 114 6.64 4.65 -2.16
C LEU A 114 5.65 5.75 -2.52
N LEU A 115 5.63 6.16 -3.79
CA LEU A 115 4.72 7.20 -4.28
C LEU A 115 3.79 6.68 -5.39
N ALA A 116 4.28 6.63 -6.63
CA ALA A 116 3.44 6.36 -7.79
C ALA A 116 4.00 5.29 -8.74
N ALA A 117 5.06 4.60 -8.31
CA ALA A 117 5.64 3.51 -9.11
C ALA A 117 4.64 2.34 -9.19
N PRO A 118 4.30 1.85 -10.40
CA PRO A 118 3.48 0.66 -10.53
C PRO A 118 4.24 -0.59 -10.08
N SER A 119 3.55 -1.52 -9.42
CA SER A 119 4.14 -2.81 -9.07
C SER A 119 4.45 -3.64 -10.33
N GLN A 120 5.50 -4.48 -10.29
CA GLN A 120 6.01 -5.29 -11.42
C GLN A 120 4.99 -6.31 -12.00
N GLY A 121 3.77 -6.41 -11.46
CA GLY A 121 2.69 -7.27 -11.93
C GLY A 121 1.48 -6.56 -12.53
N SER A 122 1.49 -5.21 -12.65
CA SER A 122 0.37 -4.47 -13.24
C SER A 122 0.38 -4.53 -14.78
N PRO A 123 -0.76 -4.73 -15.45
CA PRO A 123 -0.87 -4.72 -16.92
C PRO A 123 -0.39 -3.42 -17.59
N SER A 124 -0.29 -2.33 -16.83
CA SER A 124 0.16 -1.00 -17.28
C SER A 124 1.66 -0.77 -17.16
N SER A 125 2.44 -1.78 -16.73
CA SER A 125 3.89 -1.69 -16.73
C SER A 125 4.41 -1.82 -18.17
N PRO A 126 5.22 -0.86 -18.68
CA PRO A 126 5.86 -1.03 -19.98
C PRO A 126 6.66 -2.34 -19.98
N PRO A 127 6.61 -3.13 -21.07
CA PRO A 127 7.34 -4.38 -21.16
C PRO A 127 8.80 -4.11 -20.82
N SER A 128 9.31 -4.81 -19.81
CA SER A 128 10.66 -4.67 -19.26
C SER A 128 11.68 -4.39 -20.36
N SER A 129 12.11 -3.14 -20.50
CA SER A 129 13.35 -2.82 -21.20
C SER A 129 14.47 -3.35 -20.33
N THR A 130 14.73 -4.64 -20.52
CA THR A 130 15.92 -5.33 -20.03
C THR A 130 17.12 -4.44 -20.36
N PRO A 131 17.91 -3.95 -19.39
CA PRO A 131 19.27 -3.57 -19.67
C PRO A 131 19.99 -4.89 -19.96
N SER A 132 19.95 -5.31 -21.22
CA SER A 132 20.89 -6.31 -21.71
C SER A 132 22.27 -5.68 -21.57
N THR A 133 23.02 -6.15 -20.58
CA THR A 133 24.48 -6.21 -20.54
C THR A 133 25.19 -5.33 -21.58
N ARG A 134 25.75 -4.21 -21.12
CA ARG A 134 27.16 -3.92 -21.36
C ARG A 134 27.77 -3.12 -20.22
#